data_AF-A0A945KLM6-F1
#
_entry.id   AF-A0A945KLM6-F1
#
_cell.length_a   1.000
_cell.length_b   1.000
_cell.length_c   1.000
_cell.angle_alpha   90.00
_cell.angle_beta   90.00
_cell.angle_gamma   90.00
#
_symmetry.space_group_name_H-M   'P 1'
#
loop_
_entity.id
_entity.type
_entity.pdbx_description
1 polymer ?
#
loop_
_entity_poly.entity_id
_entity_poly.type
_entity_poly.pdbx_seq_one_letter_code
_entity_poly.pdbx_strand_id
1 'polypeptide(L)'
;LDDSVKSPRAFTFNDAVRSGKVVFDEKTWMPLSLEVTQKEKGQFSFSTSNTKTVEAFKDGAFELEIPEGALVQDLTPLLEAALLQSSIDMGEEELNF
;
A
#
# COMPACT_ATOMS: atom_id res chain seq x y z
N LEU A 1 3.05 9.37 38.52
CA LEU A 1 2.78 9.63 37.08
C LEU A 1 4.04 9.21 36.36
N ASP A 2 4.11 7.94 35.98
CA ASP A 2 5.25 7.37 35.27
C ASP A 2 4.95 7.51 33.77
N ASP A 3 5.28 8.68 33.23
CA ASP A 3 5.24 8.93 31.78
C ASP A 3 6.50 8.33 31.16
N SER A 4 6.59 7.00 31.19
CA SER A 4 7.46 6.29 30.26
C SER A 4 6.88 6.55 28.87
N VAL A 5 7.44 7.52 28.14
CA VAL A 5 7.19 7.68 26.70
C VAL A 5 7.70 6.41 26.04
N LYS A 6 6.78 5.47 25.86
CA LYS A 6 7.02 4.18 25.25
C LYS A 6 7.31 4.41 23.76
N SER A 7 8.54 4.17 23.36
CA SER A 7 9.00 4.38 22.00
C SER A 7 8.22 3.50 21.01
N PRO A 8 7.75 4.05 19.88
CA PRO A 8 7.00 3.28 18.89
C PRO A 8 7.87 2.21 18.23
N ARG A 9 7.24 1.13 17.75
CA ARG A 9 7.94 0.01 17.09
C ARG A 9 8.26 0.38 15.65
N ALA A 10 9.49 0.12 15.19
CA ALA A 10 9.89 0.40 13.82
C ALA A 10 10.31 -0.89 13.10
N PHE A 11 9.78 -1.11 11.89
CA PHE A 11 10.17 -2.21 11.01
C PHE A 11 10.82 -1.63 9.75
N THR A 12 11.99 -2.17 9.39
CA THR A 12 12.68 -1.81 8.15
C THR A 12 12.62 -2.97 7.19
N PHE A 13 12.20 -2.72 5.95
CA PHE A 13 12.23 -3.70 4.88
C PHE A 13 13.15 -3.23 3.76
N ASN A 14 13.94 -4.16 3.21
CA ASN A 14 14.89 -3.90 2.13
C ASN A 14 14.62 -4.89 1.01
N ASP A 15 13.97 -4.46 -0.07
CA ASP A 15 14.02 -5.12 -1.38
C ASP A 15 13.51 -4.18 -2.48
N ALA A 16 13.89 -4.43 -3.75
CA ALA A 16 13.64 -3.73 -5.05
C ALA A 16 13.43 -2.19 -5.05
N VAL A 17 12.65 -1.68 -4.12
CA VAL A 17 12.41 -0.30 -3.67
C VAL A 17 13.36 0.09 -2.50
N ARG A 18 14.68 -0.08 -2.69
CA ARG A 18 15.84 0.30 -1.83
C ARG A 18 15.74 0.21 -0.28
N SER A 19 14.81 0.88 0.41
CA SER A 19 14.50 0.65 1.82
C SER A 19 13.16 1.31 2.22
N GLY A 20 12.46 0.72 3.18
CA GLY A 20 11.29 1.34 3.79
C GLY A 20 11.27 1.14 5.30
N LYS A 21 10.65 2.08 6.02
CA LYS A 21 10.49 2.05 7.47
C LYS A 21 9.03 2.32 7.82
N VAL A 22 8.43 1.44 8.60
CA VAL A 22 7.09 1.65 9.17
C VAL A 22 7.20 1.78 10.68
N VAL A 23 6.57 2.82 11.23
CA VAL A 23 6.49 3.05 12.67
C VAL A 23 5.07 2.75 13.13
N PHE A 24 4.94 1.98 14.20
CA PHE A 24 3.67 1.56 14.77
C PHE A 24 3.53 2.00 16.22
N ASP A 25 2.31 2.33 16.62
CA ASP A 25 1.96 2.50 18.02
C ASP A 25 2.16 1.18 18.77
N GLU A 26 2.82 1.23 19.92
CA GLU A 26 3.23 0.00 20.64
C GLU A 26 2.04 -0.77 21.22
N LYS A 27 0.95 -0.06 21.58
CA LYS A 27 -0.20 -0.66 22.27
C LYS A 27 -1.22 -1.21 21.29
N THR A 28 -1.50 -0.44 20.24
CA THR A 28 -2.58 -0.71 19.28
C THR A 28 -2.09 -1.36 18.00
N TRP A 29 -0.77 -1.37 17.76
CA TRP A 29 -0.16 -1.82 16.50
C TRP A 29 -0.70 -1.06 15.27
N MET A 30 -1.20 0.16 15.46
CA MET A 30 -1.63 1.00 14.36
C MET A 30 -0.42 1.70 13.70
N PRO A 31 -0.36 1.78 12.37
CA PRO A 31 0.72 2.47 11.67
C PRO A 31 0.63 3.98 11.90
N LEU A 32 1.71 4.55 12.41
CA LEU A 32 1.89 5.99 12.68
C LEU A 32 2.60 6.69 11.52
N SER A 33 3.61 6.05 10.93
CA SER A 33 4.30 6.59 9.76
C SER A 33 4.87 5.49 8.86
N LEU A 34 5.02 5.83 7.58
CA LEU A 34 5.65 5.02 6.55
C LEU A 34 6.63 5.91 5.79
N GLU A 35 7.91 5.55 5.79
CA GLU A 35 8.95 6.15 4.95
C GLU A 35 9.37 5.12 3.89
N VAL A 36 9.39 5.52 2.62
CA VAL A 36 9.80 4.67 1.50
C VAL A 36 10.85 5.41 0.69
N THR A 37 12.03 4.82 0.52
CA THR A 37 13.11 5.37 -0.30
C THR A 37 13.17 4.62 -1.63
N GLN A 38 12.78 5.29 -2.72
CA GLN A 38 12.88 4.74 -4.06
C GLN A 38 14.21 5.11 -4.72
N LYS A 39 14.77 4.19 -5.51
CA LYS A 39 16.08 4.37 -6.16
C LYS A 39 16.16 5.59 -7.08
N GLU A 40 15.07 5.92 -7.75
CA GLU A 40 15.02 6.95 -8.81
C GLU A 40 14.03 8.09 -8.51
N LYS A 41 13.07 7.87 -7.61
CA LYS A 41 11.96 8.80 -7.33
C LYS A 41 12.10 9.55 -5.99
N GLY A 42 13.18 9.32 -5.26
CA GLY A 42 13.44 9.96 -3.97
C GLY A 42 12.72 9.29 -2.79
N GLN A 43 12.63 10.00 -1.68
CA GLN A 43 12.00 9.53 -0.44
C GLN A 43 10.57 10.04 -0.33
N PHE A 44 9.64 9.13 -0.04
CA PHE A 44 8.26 9.42 0.30
C PHE A 44 8.05 9.18 1.79
N SER A 45 7.40 10.13 2.48
CA SER A 45 7.00 9.96 3.87
C SER A 45 5.52 10.21 4.03
N PHE A 46 4.82 9.26 4.64
CA PHE A 46 3.42 9.35 5.01
C PHE A 46 3.32 9.27 6.53
N SER A 47 2.48 10.11 7.14
CA SER A 47 2.17 10.05 8.56
C SER A 47 0.66 10.09 8.78
N THR A 48 0.20 9.36 9.79
CA THR A 48 -1.20 9.34 10.21
C THR A 48 -1.33 10.16 11.49
N SER A 49 -2.29 11.09 11.54
CA SER A 49 -2.49 11.98 12.70
C SER A 49 -3.88 11.91 13.33
N ASN A 50 -4.85 11.24 12.69
CA ASN A 50 -6.24 11.13 13.16
C ASN A 50 -6.88 9.79 12.74
N THR A 51 -6.27 8.68 13.15
CA THR A 51 -6.78 7.34 12.78
C THR A 51 -7.99 6.97 13.63
N LYS A 52 -9.06 6.49 12.99
CA LYS A 52 -10.27 5.99 13.67
C LYS A 52 -10.56 4.57 13.21
N THR A 53 -10.76 3.67 14.16
CA THR A 53 -11.30 2.34 13.88
C THR A 53 -12.82 2.43 13.76
N VAL A 54 -13.36 1.85 12.69
CA VAL A 54 -14.80 1.75 12.44
C VAL A 54 -15.16 0.28 12.26
N GLU A 55 -16.33 -0.13 12.74
CA GLU A 55 -16.82 -1.51 12.59
C GLU A 55 -17.21 -1.82 11.14
N ALA A 56 -17.75 -0.82 10.44
CA ALA A 56 -18.11 -0.89 9.04
C ALA A 56 -17.92 0.47 8.38
N PHE A 57 -17.57 0.45 7.09
CA PHE A 57 -17.67 1.61 6.23
C PHE A 57 -19.11 1.77 5.75
N LYS A 58 -19.52 3.01 5.46
CA LYS A 58 -20.82 3.25 4.83
C LYS A 58 -20.80 2.67 3.41
N ASP A 59 -21.96 2.26 2.92
CA ASP A 59 -22.12 1.88 1.51
C ASP A 59 -21.62 3.02 0.61
N GLY A 60 -20.89 2.65 -0.44
CA GLY A 60 -20.26 3.61 -1.36
C GLY A 60 -18.97 4.27 -0.87
N ALA A 61 -18.46 3.99 0.34
CA ALA A 61 -17.25 4.64 0.86
C ALA A 61 -15.98 4.44 0.01
N PHE A 62 -15.96 3.44 -0.87
CA PHE A 62 -14.86 3.13 -1.78
C PHE A 62 -15.27 3.22 -3.26
N GLU A 63 -16.47 3.74 -3.54
CA GLU A 63 -16.91 3.96 -4.91
C GLU A 63 -16.24 5.22 -5.47
N LEU A 64 -15.77 5.12 -6.71
CA LEU A 64 -15.24 6.28 -7.43
C LEU A 64 -16.41 7.04 -8.06
N GLU A 65 -16.71 8.22 -7.53
CA GLU A 65 -17.64 9.15 -8.17
C GLU A 65 -16.93 9.90 -9.30
N ILE A 66 -17.36 9.67 -10.53
CA ILE A 66 -16.81 10.34 -11.72
C ILE A 66 -17.59 11.65 -11.93
N PRO A 67 -16.94 12.82 -11.92
CA PRO A 67 -17.60 14.10 -12.17
C PRO A 67 -18.27 14.14 -13.55
N GLU A 68 -19.38 14.87 -13.66
CA GLU A 68 -20.06 15.05 -14.94
C GLU A 68 -19.13 15.71 -15.98
N GLY A 69 -19.06 15.12 -17.17
CA GLY A 69 -18.19 15.59 -18.25
C GLY A 69 -16.73 15.12 -18.17
N ALA A 70 -16.34 14.38 -17.13
CA ALA A 70 -15.02 13.77 -17.08
C ALA A 70 -14.87 12.65 -18.12
N LEU A 71 -13.76 12.66 -18.85
CA LEU A 71 -13.38 11.56 -19.72
C LEU A 71 -12.68 10.48 -18.88
N VAL A 72 -13.21 9.27 -18.93
CA VAL A 72 -12.68 8.10 -18.22
C VAL A 72 -12.00 7.19 -19.23
N GLN A 73 -10.72 6.92 -19.03
CA GLN A 73 -10.01 5.90 -19.78
C GLN A 73 -10.06 4.59 -18.99
N ASP A 74 -10.92 3.67 -19.44
CA ASP A 74 -10.99 2.32 -18.86
C ASP A 74 -9.84 1.46 -19.40
N LEU A 75 -8.90 1.12 -18.52
CA LEU A 75 -7.74 0.27 -18.82
C LEU A 75 -7.93 -1.17 -18.32
N THR A 76 -9.10 -1.50 -17.76
CA THR A 76 -9.37 -2.84 -17.20
C THR A 76 -9.10 -3.96 -18.21
N PRO A 77 -9.55 -3.87 -19.48
CA PRO A 77 -9.28 -4.93 -20.45
C PRO A 77 -7.79 -5.14 -20.76
N LEU A 78 -7.00 -4.05 -20.73
CA LEU A 78 -5.55 -4.12 -20.98
C LEU A 78 -4.82 -4.76 -19.80
N LEU A 79 -5.24 -4.45 -18.57
CA LEU A 79 -4.69 -5.05 -17.36
C LEU A 79 -5.04 -6.55 -17.29
N GLU A 80 -6.28 -6.92 -17.61
CA GLU A 80 -6.70 -8.32 -17.68
C GLU A 80 -5.90 -9.10 -18.73
N ALA A 81 -5.71 -8.54 -19.93
CA ALA A 81 -4.90 -9.15 -20.98
C ALA A 81 -3.43 -9.33 -20.56
N ALA A 82 -2.84 -8.31 -19.91
CA ALA A 82 -1.46 -8.38 -19.41
C ALA A 82 -1.28 -9.43 -18.31
N LEU A 83 -2.27 -9.53 -17.40
CA LEU A 83 -2.26 -10.55 -16.34
C LEU A 83 -2.39 -11.96 -16.93
N LEU A 84 -3.31 -12.17 -17.87
CA LEU A 84 -3.45 -13.45 -18.56
C LEU A 84 -2.16 -13.84 -19.29
N GLN A 85 -1.52 -12.91 -20.01
CA GLN A 85 -0.23 -13.18 -20.66
C GLN A 85 0.85 -13.58 -19.64
N SER A 86 0.97 -12.84 -18.53
CA SER A 86 1.96 -13.17 -17.49
C SER A 86 1.71 -14.54 -16.85
N SER A 87 0.45 -14.96 -16.74
CA SER A 87 0.11 -16.28 -16.22
C SER A 87 0.42 -17.43 -17.19
N ILE A 88 0.34 -17.17 -18.49
CA ILE A 88 0.74 -18.12 -19.54
C ILE A 88 2.26 -18.27 -19.54
N ASP A 89 2.99 -17.14 -19.51
CA ASP A 89 4.45 -17.13 -19.52
C ASP A 89 5.03 -17.81 -18.25
N MET A 90 4.40 -17.62 -17.09
CA MET A 90 4.79 -18.32 -15.85
C MET A 90 4.41 -19.81 -15.84
N GLY A 91 3.34 -20.20 -16.56
CA GLY A 91 2.92 -21.60 -16.68
C GLY A 91 3.79 -22.43 -17.62
N GLU A 92 4.52 -21.80 -18.55
CA GLU A 92 5.47 -22.47 -19.44
C GLU A 92 6.82 -22.78 -18.77
N GLU A 93 7.17 -22.10 -17.67
CA GLU A 93 8.40 -22.39 -16.91
C GLU A 93 8.31 -23.67 -16.03
N GLU A 94 7.12 -24.23 -15.78
CA GLU A 94 6.94 -25.41 -14.91
C GLU A 94 7.01 -26.79 -15.61
N LEU A 95 7.26 -26.86 -16.93
CA LEU A 95 7.29 -28.13 -17.68
C LEU A 95 8.63 -28.49 -18.33
N ASN A 96 9.74 -28.21 -17.65
CA ASN A 96 11.04 -28.80 -17.98
C ASN A 96 11.57 -29.62 -16.79
N PHE A 97 11.01 -30.82 -16.58
CA PHE A 97 11.60 -31.87 -15.75
C PHE A 97 12.36 -32.88 -16.62
#